data_AF-A0A2D3VU09-F1
#
_entry.id   AF-A0A2D3VU09-F1
#
_cell.length_a   1.000
_cell.length_b   1.000
_cell.length_c   1.000
_cell.angle_alpha   90.00
_cell.angle_beta   90.00
_cell.angle_gamma   90.00
#
_symmetry.space_group_name_H-M   'P 1'
#
loop_
_entity.id
_entity.type
_entity.pdbx_description
1 polymer ?
#
loop_
_entity_poly.entity_id
_entity_poly.type
_entity_poly.pdbx_seq_one_letter_code
_entity_poly.pdbx_strand_id
1 'polypeptide(L)'
;VWLIVFGMINANPSNYPTATHASLMFEYESVFIKSKKSNLESLDVSEIKYPFVYKYVYDANEYLACKINSCFSYDGEFEKVKKDIETLLKNKSTL
;
A
#
# COMPACT_ATOMS: atom_id res chain seq x y z
N VAL A 1 -23.45 -15.16 5.67
CA VAL A 1 -22.19 -15.57 6.34
C VAL A 1 -21.12 -14.49 6.27
N TRP A 2 -20.72 -14.02 5.08
CA TRP A 2 -19.66 -13.00 4.90
C TRP A 2 -19.92 -11.66 5.65
N LEU A 3 -21.15 -11.14 5.59
CA LEU A 3 -21.55 -9.91 6.31
C LEU A 3 -21.52 -10.04 7.85
N ILE A 4 -21.78 -11.23 8.39
CA ILE A 4 -21.80 -11.47 9.85
C ILE A 4 -20.36 -11.44 10.38
N VAL A 5 -19.44 -12.09 9.66
CA VAL A 5 -18.01 -12.11 10.00
C VAL A 5 -17.42 -10.70 9.93
N PHE A 6 -17.75 -9.93 8.90
CA PHE A 6 -17.30 -8.53 8.77
C PHE A 6 -17.83 -7.64 9.90
N GLY A 7 -19.09 -7.82 10.31
CA GLY A 7 -19.67 -7.09 11.44
C GLY A 7 -18.96 -7.37 12.78
N MET A 8 -18.58 -8.63 13.03
CA MET A 8 -17.86 -9.02 14.25
C MET A 8 -16.43 -8.46 14.30
N ILE A 9 -15.73 -8.46 13.16
CA ILE A 9 -14.37 -7.90 13.03
C ILE A 9 -14.38 -6.41 13.31
N ASN A 10 -15.35 -5.66 12.78
CA ASN A 10 -15.43 -4.21 12.98
C ASN A 10 -15.87 -3.84 14.40
N ALA A 11 -16.75 -4.62 15.02
CA ALA A 11 -17.21 -4.36 16.37
C ALA A 11 -16.12 -4.60 17.43
N ASN A 12 -15.24 -5.59 17.21
CA ASN A 12 -14.18 -5.96 18.16
C ASN A 12 -12.87 -6.33 17.45
N PRO A 13 -12.19 -5.39 16.76
CA PRO A 13 -11.01 -5.69 15.95
C PRO A 13 -9.85 -6.28 16.76
N SER A 14 -9.72 -5.90 18.03
CA SER A 14 -8.71 -6.45 18.95
C SER A 14 -8.87 -7.94 19.22
N ASN A 15 -10.10 -8.47 19.11
CA ASN A 15 -10.38 -9.89 19.32
C ASN A 15 -10.09 -10.73 18.07
N TYR A 16 -9.96 -10.09 16.91
CA TYR A 16 -9.73 -10.73 15.62
C TYR A 16 -8.57 -10.08 14.83
N PRO A 17 -7.38 -9.90 15.44
CA PRO A 17 -6.33 -9.04 14.88
C PRO A 17 -5.87 -9.46 13.48
N THR A 18 -5.73 -10.77 13.23
CA THR A 18 -5.36 -11.29 11.89
C THR A 18 -6.46 -11.03 10.86
N ALA A 19 -7.73 -11.21 11.24
CA ALA A 19 -8.84 -10.98 10.33
C ALA A 19 -9.04 -9.48 10.06
N THR A 20 -8.86 -8.64 11.08
CA THR A 20 -8.81 -7.17 10.92
C THR A 20 -7.69 -6.77 9.97
N HIS A 21 -6.47 -7.31 10.16
CA HIS A 21 -5.35 -7.01 9.27
C HIS A 21 -5.63 -7.41 7.82
N ALA A 22 -6.14 -8.63 7.60
CA ALA A 22 -6.51 -9.10 6.27
C ALA A 22 -7.63 -8.27 5.64
N SER A 23 -8.63 -7.86 6.43
CA SER A 23 -9.71 -6.96 5.99
C SER A 23 -9.17 -5.61 5.54
N LEU A 24 -8.29 -5.00 6.34
CA LEU A 24 -7.65 -3.73 5.99
C LEU A 24 -6.77 -3.87 4.73
N MET A 25 -6.00 -4.95 4.61
CA MET A 25 -5.23 -5.22 3.39
C MET A 25 -6.10 -5.35 2.15
N PHE A 26 -7.25 -6.02 2.27
CA PHE A 26 -8.20 -6.16 1.18
C PHE A 26 -8.83 -4.82 0.81
N GLU A 27 -9.20 -4.02 1.81
CA GLU A 27 -9.82 -2.72 1.61
C GLU A 27 -8.84 -1.70 1.01
N TYR A 28 -7.64 -1.56 1.58
CA TYR A 28 -6.68 -0.55 1.11
C TYR A 28 -5.93 -1.02 -0.13
N GLU A 29 -5.72 -2.33 -0.29
CA GLU A 29 -4.81 -2.96 -1.25
C GLU A 29 -3.33 -2.68 -0.93
N SER A 30 -2.45 -3.63 -1.27
CA SER A 30 -1.00 -3.45 -1.10
C SER A 30 -0.38 -2.70 -2.27
N VAL A 31 0.57 -1.82 -1.96
CA VAL A 31 1.37 -1.07 -2.92
C VAL A 31 2.82 -1.55 -2.89
N PHE A 32 3.38 -1.81 -4.05
CA PHE A 32 4.76 -2.23 -4.27
C PHE A 32 5.52 -1.11 -4.96
N ILE A 33 6.58 -0.63 -4.33
CA ILE A 33 7.57 0.27 -4.93
C ILE A 33 8.63 -0.60 -5.58
N LYS A 34 8.65 -0.59 -6.92
CA LYS A 34 9.60 -1.34 -7.72
C LYS A 34 10.68 -0.42 -8.27
N SER A 35 11.94 -0.79 -8.09
CA SER A 35 13.10 -0.11 -8.67
C SER A 35 14.34 -0.99 -8.53
N LYS A 36 15.47 -0.56 -9.10
CA LYS A 36 16.76 -1.19 -8.87
C LYS A 36 17.16 -1.14 -7.40
N LYS A 37 17.95 -2.13 -6.96
CA LYS A 37 18.36 -2.29 -5.55
C LYS A 37 18.98 -1.02 -4.95
N SER A 38 19.86 -0.34 -5.69
CA SER A 38 20.53 0.88 -5.22
C SER A 38 19.57 2.01 -4.86
N ASN A 39 18.43 2.11 -5.58
CA ASN A 39 17.41 3.12 -5.31
C ASN A 39 16.57 2.75 -4.07
N LEU A 40 16.34 1.47 -3.85
CA LEU A 40 15.51 0.96 -2.74
C LEU A 40 16.25 0.91 -1.40
N GLU A 41 17.58 0.85 -1.40
CA GLU A 41 18.40 0.86 -0.18
C GLU A 41 18.28 2.18 0.58
N SER A 42 18.27 3.31 -0.13
CA SER A 42 18.13 4.64 0.46
C SER A 42 16.70 5.03 0.84
N LEU A 43 15.71 4.22 0.47
CA LEU A 43 14.29 4.56 0.61
C LEU A 43 13.77 4.15 1.98
N ASP A 44 13.17 5.04 2.76
CA ASP A 44 12.46 4.66 3.98
C ASP A 44 10.95 4.60 3.70
N VAL A 45 10.38 3.39 3.75
CA VAL A 45 8.94 3.19 3.53
C VAL A 45 8.10 3.66 4.71
N SER A 46 8.70 3.82 5.90
CA SER A 46 7.99 4.29 7.10
C SER A 46 7.56 5.76 7.00
N GLU A 47 8.20 6.54 6.13
CA GLU A 47 7.85 7.93 5.87
C GLU A 47 6.64 8.09 4.94
N ILE A 48 6.15 7.01 4.34
CA ILE A 48 5.01 7.02 3.43
C ILE A 48 3.74 6.86 4.26
N LYS A 49 2.81 7.81 4.14
CA LYS A 49 1.51 7.73 4.82
C LYS A 49 0.58 6.79 4.06
N TYR A 50 0.86 5.49 4.11
CA TYR A 50 0.03 4.44 3.53
C TYR A 50 0.30 3.09 4.22
N PRO A 51 -0.72 2.32 4.61
CA PRO A 51 -0.55 1.21 5.55
C PRO A 51 0.20 -0.01 4.98
N PHE A 52 0.11 -0.27 3.67
CA PHE A 52 0.62 -1.50 3.07
C PHE A 52 1.56 -1.18 1.90
N VAL A 53 2.75 -0.66 2.22
CA VAL A 53 3.79 -0.35 1.22
C VAL A 53 4.97 -1.30 1.35
N TYR A 54 5.38 -1.88 0.23
CA TYR A 54 6.47 -2.86 0.16
C TYR A 54 7.50 -2.44 -0.88
N LYS A 55 8.77 -2.73 -0.62
CA LYS A 55 9.85 -2.59 -1.61
C LYS A 55 9.96 -3.88 -2.41
N TYR A 56 10.23 -3.75 -3.72
CA TYR A 56 10.43 -4.90 -4.59
C TYR A 56 11.53 -4.61 -5.61
N VAL A 57 12.62 -5.38 -5.57
CA VAL A 57 13.73 -5.19 -6.51
C VAL A 57 13.26 -5.58 -7.91
N TYR A 58 13.41 -4.65 -8.86
CA TYR A 58 13.02 -4.83 -10.25
C TYR A 58 14.01 -4.11 -11.15
N ASP A 59 14.16 -4.60 -12.39
CA ASP A 59 15.06 -3.98 -13.36
C ASP A 59 14.41 -2.74 -13.99
N ALA A 60 14.39 -1.66 -13.21
CA ALA A 60 13.93 -0.34 -13.61
C ALA A 60 14.84 0.74 -13.01
N ASN A 61 15.21 1.72 -13.83
CA ASN A 61 16.03 2.86 -13.39
C ASN A 61 15.24 3.85 -12.53
N GLU A 62 13.94 3.94 -12.76
CA GLU A 62 12.99 4.81 -12.08
C GLU A 62 12.24 4.08 -10.96
N TYR A 63 11.40 4.81 -10.23
CA TYR A 63 10.51 4.26 -9.21
C TYR A 63 9.15 3.99 -9.84
N LEU A 64 8.66 2.78 -9.62
CA LEU A 64 7.35 2.33 -10.08
C LEU A 64 6.49 2.04 -8.85
N ALA A 65 5.34 2.70 -8.68
CA ALA A 65 4.35 2.29 -7.68
C ALA A 65 3.26 1.45 -8.32
N CYS A 66 3.05 0.26 -7.77
CA CYS A 66 2.16 -0.73 -8.32
C CYS A 66 1.24 -1.35 -7.29
N LYS A 67 0.02 -1.65 -7.70
CA LYS A 67 -0.81 -2.67 -7.07
C LYS A 67 -0.41 -4.05 -7.61
N ILE A 68 -1.09 -5.11 -7.16
CA ILE A 68 -0.83 -6.48 -7.62
C ILE A 68 -0.91 -6.59 -9.16
N ASN A 69 -1.90 -5.94 -9.79
CA ASN A 69 -2.21 -6.13 -11.21
C ASN A 69 -1.66 -5.05 -12.14
N SER A 70 -1.30 -3.88 -11.62
CA SER A 70 -0.93 -2.74 -12.45
C SER A 70 -0.07 -1.74 -11.70
N CYS A 71 0.76 -1.01 -12.44
CA CYS A 71 1.48 0.14 -11.94
C CYS A 71 0.71 1.41 -12.29
N PHE A 72 0.65 2.36 -11.36
CA PHE A 72 -0.17 3.58 -11.48
C PHE A 72 0.65 4.86 -11.37
N SER A 73 1.90 4.78 -10.92
CA SER A 73 2.83 5.92 -10.87
C SER A 73 4.24 5.44 -11.24
N TYR A 74 4.96 6.31 -11.96
CA TYR A 74 6.24 6.05 -12.62
C TYR A 74 7.01 7.37 -12.64
N ASP A 75 8.11 7.50 -11.88
CA ASP A 75 8.95 8.69 -11.93
C ASP A 75 10.38 8.39 -11.46
N GLY A 76 11.36 9.14 -11.97
CA GLY A 76 12.74 9.07 -11.51
C GLY A 76 12.93 9.64 -10.09
N GLU A 77 12.05 10.55 -9.68
CA GLU A 77 12.03 11.17 -8.35
C GLU A 77 11.02 10.47 -7.43
N PHE A 78 11.53 9.85 -6.36
CA PHE A 78 10.70 9.15 -5.38
C PHE A 78 9.62 10.04 -4.74
N GLU A 79 9.88 11.33 -4.53
CA GLU A 79 8.93 12.26 -3.91
C GLU A 79 7.60 12.39 -4.67
N LYS A 80 7.63 12.27 -6.00
CA LYS A 80 6.39 12.28 -6.79
C LYS A 80 5.62 10.98 -6.61
N VAL A 81 6.32 9.85 -6.69
CA VAL A 81 5.74 8.52 -6.46
C VAL A 81 5.14 8.42 -5.05
N LYS A 82 5.82 8.96 -4.03
CA LYS A 82 5.30 9.07 -2.66
C LYS A 82 3.98 9.83 -2.59
N LYS A 83 3.89 11.01 -3.22
CA LYS A 83 2.65 11.80 -3.26
C LYS A 83 1.51 11.07 -3.96
N ASP A 84 1.80 10.34 -5.02
CA ASP A 84 0.79 9.56 -5.74
C ASP A 84 0.25 8.43 -4.87
N ILE A 85 1.12 7.73 -4.12
CA ILE A 85 0.72 6.70 -3.15
C ILE A 85 -0.16 7.31 -2.05
N GLU A 86 0.24 8.43 -1.45
CA GLU A 86 -0.52 9.06 -0.36
C GLU A 86 -1.87 9.63 -0.83
N THR A 87 -1.99 9.96 -2.12
CA THR A 87 -3.25 10.42 -2.72
C THR A 87 -4.29 9.30 -2.79
N LEU A 88 -3.89 8.03 -2.81
CA LEU A 88 -4.81 6.89 -2.77
C LEU A 88 -5.68 6.88 -1.50
N LEU A 89 -5.15 7.31 -0.36
CA LEU A 89 -5.93 7.40 0.89
C LEU A 89 -7.02 8.46 0.83
N LYS A 90 -6.72 9.63 0.23
CA LYS A 90 -7.68 10.73 0.10
C LYS A 90 -8.89 10.31 -0.73
N ASN A 91 -8.64 9.53 -1.78
CA ASN A 91 -9.69 9.06 -2.67
C ASN A 91 -10.61 7.99 -2.03
N LYS A 92 -10.12 7.20 -1.06
CA LYS A 92 -10.94 6.21 -0.36
C LYS A 92 -11.71 6.77 0.84
N SER A 93 -11.25 7.85 1.47
CA SER A 93 -11.93 8.49 2.60
C SER A 93 -13.17 9.31 2.22
N THR A 94 -13.53 9.38 0.93
CA THR A 94 -14.67 10.17 0.41
C THR A 94 -15.86 9.29 0.00
N LEU A 95 -15.93 8.06 0.52
CA LEU A 95 -17.04 7.12 0.30
C LEU A 95 -17.59 6.63 1.64
#